data_AF-A0A9E4QA43-F1
#
_entry.id   AF-A0A9E4QA43-F1
#
_cell.length_a   1.000
_cell.length_b   1.000
_cell.length_c   1.000
_cell.angle_alpha   90.00
_cell.angle_beta   90.00
_cell.angle_gamma   90.00
#
_symmetry.space_group_name_H-M   'P 1'
#
loop_
_entity.id
_entity.type
_entity.pdbx_description
1 polymer ?
#
loop_
_entity_poly.entity_id
_entity_poly.type
_entity_poly.pdbx_seq_one_letter_code
_entity_poly.pdbx_strand_id
1 'polypeptide(L)' 'PETVRKIKEMVDQPIVAIGGINESNIADVARAGADCVCVVSAVTLADDPEAAAARLLERFDSA' A
#
# COMPACT_ATOMS: atom_id res chain seq x y z
N PRO A 1 -7.59 4.14 -5.57
CA PRO A 1 -7.72 2.67 -5.38
C PRO A 1 -8.67 1.96 -6.36
N GLU A 2 -9.57 2.65 -7.08
CA GLU A 2 -10.56 1.99 -7.95
C GLU A 2 -9.96 1.07 -9.03
N THR A 3 -8.86 1.48 -9.67
CA THR A 3 -8.18 0.66 -10.67
C THR A 3 -7.63 -0.64 -10.07
N VAL A 4 -7.13 -0.62 -8.83
CA VAL A 4 -6.66 -1.82 -8.13
C VAL A 4 -7.79 -2.84 -8.00
N ARG A 5 -8.97 -2.39 -7.57
CA ARG A 5 -10.16 -3.24 -7.44
C ARG A 5 -10.55 -3.88 -8.78
N LYS A 6 -10.62 -3.06 -9.83
CA LYS A 6 -10.95 -3.56 -11.18
C LYS A 6 -9.95 -4.61 -11.66
N ILE A 7 -8.65 -4.40 -11.47
CA ILE A 7 -7.65 -5.37 -11.89
C ILE A 7 -7.73 -6.64 -11.03
N LYS A 8 -7.97 -6.54 -9.73
CA LYS A 8 -8.12 -7.71 -8.84
C LYS A 8 -9.28 -8.62 -9.25
N GLU A 9 -10.34 -8.06 -9.83
CA GLU A 9 -11.47 -8.83 -10.37
C GLU A 9 -11.16 -9.46 -11.75
N MET A 10 -10.10 -9.03 -12.43
CA MET A 10 -9.74 -9.46 -13.79
C MET A 10 -8.59 -10.48 -13.84
N VAL A 11 -7.80 -10.59 -12.78
CA VAL A 11 -6.57 -11.42 -12.76
C VAL A 11 -6.47 -12.22 -11.46
N ASP A 12 -5.92 -13.42 -11.56
CA ASP A 12 -5.64 -14.28 -10.40
C ASP A 12 -4.25 -14.04 -9.81
N GLN A 13 -3.37 -13.34 -10.55
CA GLN A 13 -2.01 -13.06 -10.12
C GLN A 13 -1.96 -12.04 -8.97
N PRO A 14 -0.94 -12.12 -8.09
CA PRO A 14 -0.72 -11.10 -7.07
C PRO A 14 -0.51 -9.71 -7.66
N ILE A 15 -1.12 -8.71 -7.03
CA ILE A 15 -1.04 -7.30 -7.44
C ILE A 15 -0.15 -6.54 -6.47
N VAL A 16 0.90 -5.92 -7.01
CA VAL A 16 1.73 -4.95 -6.28
C VAL A 16 1.29 -3.54 -6.68
N ALA A 17 0.68 -2.80 -5.77
CA ALA A 17 0.31 -1.41 -6.00
C ALA A 17 1.52 -0.48 -5.79
N ILE A 18 1.70 0.51 -6.65
CA ILE A 18 2.77 1.51 -6.57
C ILE A 18 2.26 2.89 -6.99
N GLY A 19 2.88 3.94 -6.44
CA GLY A 19 2.65 5.33 -6.82
C GLY A 19 2.00 6.13 -5.69
N GLY A 20 2.79 6.99 -5.04
CA GLY A 20 2.29 7.91 -4.01
C GLY A 20 1.69 7.25 -2.76
N ILE A 21 2.00 5.98 -2.50
CA ILE A 21 1.52 5.25 -1.32
C ILE A 21 2.14 5.84 -0.05
N ASN A 22 1.31 6.09 0.96
CA ASN A 22 1.70 6.64 2.25
C ASN A 22 0.64 6.32 3.33
N GLU A 23 0.86 6.78 4.57
CA GLU A 23 0.01 6.47 5.73
C GLU A 23 -1.47 6.87 5.56
N SER A 24 -1.77 7.87 4.72
CA SER A 24 -3.14 8.34 4.50
C SER A 24 -3.97 7.46 3.55
N ASN A 25 -3.32 6.67 2.68
CA ASN A 25 -4.01 5.94 1.61
C ASN A 25 -3.74 4.44 1.57
N ILE A 26 -2.73 3.94 2.30
CA ILE A 26 -2.33 2.53 2.26
C ILE A 26 -3.46 1.57 2.63
N ALA A 27 -4.30 1.92 3.61
CA ALA A 27 -5.43 1.10 4.03
C ALA A 27 -6.50 0.99 2.93
N ASP A 28 -6.74 2.05 2.16
CA ASP A 28 -7.70 2.01 1.05
C ASP A 28 -7.17 1.20 -0.14
N VAL A 29 -5.85 1.16 -0.32
CA VAL A 29 -5.18 0.33 -1.33
C VAL A 29 -5.27 -1.16 -0.95
N ALA A 30 -5.04 -1.48 0.32
CA ALA A 30 -5.22 -2.83 0.85
C ALA A 30 -6.68 -3.31 0.69
N ARG A 31 -7.66 -2.52 1.12
CA ARG A 31 -9.11 -2.82 0.94
C ARG A 31 -9.56 -2.91 -0.51
N ALA A 32 -8.82 -2.30 -1.43
CA ALA A 32 -9.08 -2.45 -2.86
C ALA A 32 -8.60 -3.79 -3.42
N GLY A 33 -7.89 -4.61 -2.63
CA GLY A 33 -7.44 -5.94 -3.01
C GLY A 33 -6.00 -6.01 -3.50
N ALA A 34 -5.16 -5.01 -3.19
CA ALA A 34 -3.72 -5.13 -3.43
C ALA A 34 -3.11 -6.17 -2.48
N ASP A 35 -2.38 -7.14 -3.03
CA ASP A 35 -1.69 -8.16 -2.23
C ASP A 35 -0.40 -7.61 -1.62
N CYS A 36 0.23 -6.63 -2.28
CA CYS A 36 1.43 -5.94 -1.80
C CYS A 36 1.42 -4.45 -2.20
N VAL A 37 2.24 -3.65 -1.53
CA VAL A 37 2.48 -2.24 -1.85
C VAL A 37 3.96 -1.93 -2.00
N CYS A 38 4.30 -1.08 -2.96
CA CYS A 38 5.63 -0.50 -3.11
C CYS A 38 5.61 0.95 -2.63
N VAL A 39 6.47 1.24 -1.66
CA VAL A 39 6.56 2.54 -0.99
C VAL A 39 7.99 3.06 -1.13
N VAL A 40 8.13 4.34 -1.50
CA VAL A 40 9.44 4.97 -1.70
C VAL A 40 9.55 6.18 -0.78
N SER A 41 9.03 7.34 -1.19
CA SER A 41 9.22 8.61 -0.49
C SER A 41 8.68 8.60 0.95
N ALA A 42 7.57 7.89 1.22
CA ALA A 42 7.01 7.81 2.56
C ALA A 42 7.90 7.07 3.57
N VAL A 43 8.90 6.31 3.10
CA VAL A 43 9.91 5.65 3.95
C VAL A 43 11.26 6.34 3.81
N THR A 44 11.76 6.51 2.58
CA THR A 44 13.12 7.00 2.35
C THR A 44 13.34 8.48 2.68
N LEU A 45 12.27 9.27 2.78
CA LEU A 45 12.33 10.69 3.15
C LEU A 45 11.76 10.96 4.54
N ALA A 46 11.44 9.91 5.32
CA ALA A 46 11.00 10.08 6.70
C ALA A 46 12.19 10.38 7.62
N ASP A 47 11.95 11.15 8.68
CA ASP A 47 12.96 11.40 9.74
C ASP A 47 13.40 10.09 10.42
N ASP A 48 12.46 9.15 10.55
CA ASP A 48 12.68 7.79 11.05
C ASP A 48 12.07 6.77 10.07
N PRO A 49 12.88 6.21 9.15
CA PRO A 49 12.42 5.23 8.18
C PRO A 49 11.87 3.94 8.79
N GLU A 50 12.41 3.49 9.93
CA GLU A 50 11.96 2.27 10.60
C GLU A 50 10.56 2.48 11.18
N ALA A 51 10.37 3.58 11.91
CA ALA A 51 9.06 3.92 12.46
C ALA A 51 8.02 4.19 11.35
N ALA A 52 8.42 4.81 10.25
CA ALA A 52 7.53 5.02 9.10
C ALA A 52 7.10 3.69 8.46
N ALA A 53 8.04 2.77 8.23
CA ALA A 53 7.74 1.44 7.72
C ALA A 53 6.81 0.66 8.65
N ALA A 54 7.04 0.72 9.97
CA ALA A 54 6.19 0.05 10.97
C ALA A 54 4.74 0.57 10.95
N ARG A 55 4.53 1.90 10.89
CA ARG A 55 3.17 2.49 10.79
C ARG A 55 2.47 2.12 9.49
N LEU A 56 3.19 2.06 8.38
CA LEU A 56 2.65 1.63 7.09
C LEU A 56 2.20 0.17 7.15
N LEU A 57 3.03 -0.71 7.72
CA LEU A 57 2.69 -2.13 7.90
C LEU A 57 1.46 -2.32 8.78
N GLU A 58 1.40 -1.66 9.95
CA GLU A 58 0.24 -1.71 10.85
C GLU A 58 -1.06 -1.31 10.13
N ARG A 59 -1.01 -0.22 9.35
CA ARG A 59 -2.17 0.26 8.58
C ARG A 59 -2.55 -0.64 7.42
N PHE A 60 -1.61 -1.37 6.85
CA PHE A 60 -1.86 -2.33 5.78
C PHE A 60 -2.52 -3.60 6.33
N ASP A 61 -2.00 -4.14 7.44
CA ASP A 61 -2.49 -5.37 8.07
C ASP A 61 -3.85 -5.19 8.76
N SER A 62 -4.15 -3.97 9.24
CA SER A 62 -5.43 -3.64 9.90
C SER A 62 -6.55 -3.25 8.92
N ALA A 63 -6.31 -3.35 7.60
CA ALA A 63 -7.20 -2.83 6.56
C ALA A 63 -8.29 -3.82 6.15
#